data_AF-A0A7S3NG93-F1
#
_entry.id   AF-A0A7S3NG93-F1
#
_cell.length_a   1.000
_cell.length_b   1.000
_cell.length_c   1.000
_cell.angle_alpha   90.00
_cell.angle_beta   90.00
_cell.angle_gamma   90.00
#
_symmetry.space_group_name_H-M   'P 1'
#
loop_
_entity.id
_entity.type
_entity.pdbx_description
1 polymer ?
#
loop_
_entity_poly.entity_id
_entity_poly.type
_entity_poly.pdbx_seq_one_letter_code
_entity_poly.pdbx_strand_id
1 'polypeptide(L)'
;DASGVFGALYFFIPSLIIYSTISGLQLREKDAKLRLGLHVFGLSSASHWTAWNITALVYSIIPSIIFPFFGDFLGLRVFQNTPYILTFLMFFISSYSMAMVAFISVTLMTDEKSGQILSYAVILMSVLMLIILSNPLTIYFIFFNSGSKEWVKYVTQLFLCIPSFNFALLFGQFARIACNHFDGEKMMQVSGRKFEWEDLYIGPTGKFHTGIPYYVPSIFEIFTRILLNLLMYWVVVWYFDHIMPNNRGRTHKALFFLQPTYWFGRC
;
A
#
# COMPACT_ATOMS: atom_id res chain seq x y z
N ASP A 1 -17.52 -16.02 7.82
CA ASP A 1 -16.84 -16.64 6.65
C ASP A 1 -15.34 -16.55 6.77
N ALA A 2 -14.61 -17.65 6.54
CA ALA A 2 -13.15 -17.69 6.71
C ALA A 2 -12.42 -16.70 5.77
N SER A 3 -12.91 -16.53 4.54
CA SER A 3 -12.37 -15.58 3.57
C SER A 3 -12.52 -14.12 4.01
N GLY A 4 -13.54 -13.78 4.79
CA GLY A 4 -13.71 -12.43 5.32
C GLY A 4 -12.76 -12.09 6.47
N VAL A 5 -12.34 -13.10 7.25
CA VAL A 5 -11.46 -12.91 8.41
C VAL A 5 -9.98 -13.02 8.03
N PHE A 6 -9.62 -13.98 7.18
CA PHE A 6 -8.22 -14.22 6.81
C PHE A 6 -7.86 -13.75 5.40
N GLY A 7 -8.85 -13.28 4.62
CA GLY A 7 -8.62 -12.91 3.23
C GLY A 7 -7.61 -11.79 3.05
N ALA A 8 -7.53 -10.83 3.98
CA ALA A 8 -6.54 -9.75 3.92
C ALA A 8 -5.10 -10.28 3.82
N LEU A 9 -4.79 -11.36 4.54
CA LEU A 9 -3.47 -12.00 4.49
C LEU A 9 -3.19 -12.60 3.12
N TYR A 10 -4.09 -13.44 2.61
CA TYR A 10 -3.87 -14.19 1.37
C TYR A 10 -3.93 -13.30 0.12
N PHE A 11 -4.87 -12.37 0.09
CA PHE A 11 -5.08 -11.50 -1.07
C PHE A 11 -4.03 -10.39 -1.19
N PHE A 12 -3.24 -10.10 -0.15
CA PHE A 12 -2.15 -9.13 -0.26
C PHE A 12 -0.83 -9.73 -0.80
N ILE A 13 -0.68 -11.07 -0.79
CA ILE A 13 0.54 -11.75 -1.26
C ILE A 13 0.98 -11.30 -2.66
N PRO A 14 0.10 -11.12 -3.66
CA PRO A 14 0.50 -10.63 -4.99
C PRO A 14 1.18 -9.25 -4.94
N SER A 15 0.69 -8.34 -4.11
CA SER A 15 1.31 -7.02 -3.90
C SER A 15 2.73 -7.14 -3.32
N LEU A 16 2.97 -8.12 -2.45
CA LEU A 16 4.30 -8.41 -1.90
C LEU A 16 5.24 -9.00 -2.96
N ILE A 17 4.73 -9.85 -3.85
CA ILE A 17 5.50 -10.41 -4.97
C ILE A 17 5.91 -9.30 -5.95
N ILE A 18 5.01 -8.35 -6.23
CA ILE A 18 5.32 -7.17 -7.06
C ILE A 18 6.44 -6.36 -6.43
N TYR A 19 6.33 -6.05 -5.13
CA TYR A 19 7.39 -5.36 -4.40
C TYR A 19 8.75 -6.05 -4.57
N SER A 20 8.81 -7.37 -4.28
CA SER A 20 10.03 -8.17 -4.38
C SER A 20 10.62 -8.20 -5.79
N THR A 21 9.76 -8.32 -6.80
CA THR A 21 10.17 -8.41 -8.20
C THR A 21 10.73 -7.07 -8.68
N ILE A 22 10.02 -5.97 -8.41
CA ILE A 22 10.43 -4.63 -8.83
C ILE A 22 11.71 -4.20 -8.10
N SER A 23 11.78 -4.39 -6.78
CA SER A 23 12.99 -4.04 -6.01
C SER A 23 14.19 -4.88 -6.49
N GLY A 24 14.00 -6.18 -6.70
CA GLY A 24 15.05 -7.08 -7.17
C GLY A 24 15.60 -6.72 -8.55
N LEU A 25 14.73 -6.43 -9.52
CA LEU A 25 15.15 -6.05 -10.87
C LEU A 25 15.89 -4.70 -10.87
N GLN A 26 15.40 -3.72 -10.11
CA GLN A 26 16.04 -2.40 -10.00
C GLN A 26 17.39 -2.46 -9.28
N LEU A 27 17.51 -3.26 -8.22
CA LEU A 27 18.78 -3.47 -7.52
C LEU A 27 19.83 -4.10 -8.45
N ARG A 28 19.44 -5.09 -9.25
CA ARG A 28 20.33 -5.68 -10.26
C ARG A 28 20.79 -4.67 -11.30
N GLU A 29 19.88 -3.84 -11.81
CA GLU A 29 20.23 -2.75 -12.74
C GLU A 29 21.23 -1.77 -12.11
N LYS A 30 21.01 -1.44 -10.84
CA LYS A 30 21.84 -0.52 -10.06
C LYS A 30 23.24 -1.07 -9.79
N ASP A 31 23.35 -2.33 -9.37
CA ASP A 31 24.64 -3.00 -9.14
C ASP A 31 25.45 -3.14 -10.43
N ALA A 32 24.77 -3.42 -11.56
CA ALA A 32 25.38 -3.44 -12.88
C ALA A 32 25.74 -2.05 -13.43
N LYS A 33 25.41 -0.97 -12.70
CA LYS A 33 25.65 0.44 -13.06
C LYS A 33 25.04 0.82 -14.41
N LEU A 34 23.99 0.13 -14.84
CA LEU A 34 23.36 0.36 -16.16
C LEU A 34 22.77 1.77 -16.24
N ARG A 35 22.16 2.26 -15.16
CA ARG A 35 21.66 3.63 -15.08
C ARG A 35 22.75 4.68 -15.29
N LEU A 36 23.97 4.45 -14.77
CA LEU A 36 25.10 5.34 -14.98
C LEU A 36 25.56 5.30 -16.45
N GLY A 37 25.57 4.11 -17.07
CA GLY A 37 25.82 3.95 -18.50
C GLY A 37 24.82 4.71 -19.36
N LEU A 38 23.52 4.64 -19.06
CA LEU A 38 22.48 5.38 -19.76
C LEU A 38 22.66 6.90 -19.65
N HIS A 39 23.14 7.39 -18.50
CA HIS A 39 23.47 8.80 -18.32
C HIS A 39 24.62 9.26 -19.24
N VAL A 40 25.62 8.41 -19.50
CA VAL A 40 26.70 8.72 -20.46
C VAL A 40 26.14 8.86 -21.89
N PHE A 41 25.09 8.12 -22.22
CA PHE A 41 24.37 8.25 -23.49
C PHE A 41 23.37 9.44 -23.53
N GLY A 42 23.34 10.28 -22.49
CA GLY A 42 22.51 11.48 -22.46
C GLY A 42 21.07 11.28 -21.98
N LEU A 43 20.72 10.11 -21.46
CA LEU A 43 19.39 9.89 -20.88
C LEU A 43 19.24 10.64 -19.54
N SER A 44 18.07 11.23 -19.34
CA SER A 44 17.75 11.95 -18.10
C SER A 44 17.36 10.98 -16.98
N SER A 45 17.63 11.37 -15.73
CA SER A 45 17.19 10.62 -14.55
C SER A 45 15.67 10.46 -14.50
N ALA A 46 14.94 11.46 -15.01
CA ALA A 46 13.48 11.45 -15.07
C ALA A 46 13.00 10.33 -16.00
N SER A 47 13.63 10.15 -17.17
CA SER A 47 13.28 9.07 -18.10
C SER A 47 13.41 7.69 -17.47
N HIS A 48 14.44 7.46 -16.65
CA HIS A 48 14.63 6.21 -15.93
C HIS A 48 13.47 5.94 -14.94
N TRP A 49 13.11 6.93 -14.12
CA TRP A 49 12.00 6.79 -13.17
C TRP A 49 10.65 6.66 -13.85
N THR A 50 10.41 7.36 -14.97
CA THR A 50 9.19 7.21 -15.76
C THR A 50 9.09 5.82 -16.37
N ALA A 51 10.18 5.26 -16.91
CA ALA A 51 10.19 3.90 -17.44
C ALA A 51 9.83 2.88 -16.35
N TRP A 52 10.47 2.97 -15.18
CA TRP A 52 10.15 2.10 -14.05
C TRP A 52 8.72 2.30 -13.53
N ASN A 53 8.20 3.53 -13.53
CA ASN A 53 6.82 3.81 -13.16
C ASN A 53 5.83 3.10 -14.10
N ILE A 54 6.05 3.18 -15.41
CA ILE A 54 5.21 2.49 -16.40
C ILE A 54 5.25 0.97 -16.15
N THR A 55 6.45 0.41 -15.90
CA THR A 55 6.58 -1.00 -15.52
C THR A 55 5.78 -1.33 -14.26
N ALA A 56 5.89 -0.53 -13.20
CA ALA A 56 5.15 -0.73 -11.96
C ALA A 56 3.62 -0.68 -12.16
N LEU A 57 3.12 0.23 -13.01
CA LEU A 57 1.70 0.31 -13.37
C LEU A 57 1.25 -0.97 -14.10
N VAL A 58 1.99 -1.43 -15.10
CA VAL A 58 1.67 -2.64 -15.86
C VAL A 58 1.64 -3.87 -14.95
N TYR A 59 2.66 -4.04 -14.10
CA TYR A 59 2.71 -5.15 -13.15
C TYR A 59 1.55 -5.12 -12.14
N SER A 60 1.07 -3.93 -11.77
CA SER A 60 -0.04 -3.77 -10.82
C SER A 60 -1.41 -4.10 -11.43
N ILE A 61 -1.58 -3.96 -12.75
CA ILE A 61 -2.84 -4.30 -13.43
C ILE A 61 -3.10 -5.81 -13.39
N ILE A 62 -2.06 -6.62 -13.55
CA ILE A 62 -2.17 -8.09 -13.67
C ILE A 62 -2.89 -8.73 -12.47
N PRO A 63 -2.45 -8.59 -11.21
CA PRO A 63 -3.17 -9.19 -10.08
C PRO A 63 -4.55 -8.56 -9.87
N SER A 64 -4.71 -7.29 -10.24
CA SER A 64 -5.96 -6.54 -10.05
C SER A 64 -7.10 -7.03 -10.92
N ILE A 65 -6.78 -7.66 -12.05
CA ILE A 65 -7.78 -8.32 -12.90
C ILE A 65 -7.97 -9.78 -12.46
N ILE A 66 -6.86 -10.50 -12.27
CA ILE A 66 -6.85 -11.95 -12.02
C ILE A 66 -7.53 -12.28 -10.69
N PHE A 67 -7.18 -11.62 -9.59
CA PHE A 67 -7.67 -12.02 -8.27
C PHE A 67 -9.17 -11.80 -8.06
N PRO A 68 -9.74 -10.63 -8.41
CA PRO A 68 -11.19 -10.45 -8.37
C PRO A 68 -11.92 -11.43 -9.27
N PHE A 69 -11.40 -11.70 -10.48
CA PHE A 69 -12.02 -12.64 -11.41
C PHE A 69 -12.05 -14.08 -10.86
N PHE A 70 -10.91 -14.59 -10.40
CA PHE A 70 -10.85 -15.93 -9.80
C PHE A 70 -11.63 -16.01 -8.49
N GLY A 71 -11.62 -14.94 -7.71
CA GLY A 71 -12.38 -14.86 -6.47
C GLY A 71 -13.89 -14.96 -6.70
N ASP A 72 -14.41 -14.29 -7.73
CA ASP A 72 -15.80 -14.40 -8.16
C ASP A 72 -16.11 -15.80 -8.72
N PHE A 73 -15.22 -16.35 -9.56
CA PHE A 73 -15.34 -17.71 -10.11
C PHE A 73 -15.40 -18.80 -9.03
N LEU A 74 -14.63 -18.65 -7.95
CA LEU A 74 -14.63 -19.55 -6.80
C LEU A 74 -15.81 -19.34 -5.84
N GLY A 75 -16.69 -18.38 -6.13
CA GLY A 75 -17.87 -18.10 -5.34
C GLY A 75 -17.59 -17.44 -3.98
N LEU A 76 -16.48 -16.69 -3.88
CA LEU A 76 -16.17 -15.99 -2.65
C LEU A 76 -17.08 -14.77 -2.50
N ARG A 77 -17.84 -14.74 -1.40
CA ARG A 77 -18.82 -13.69 -1.10
C ARG A 77 -18.25 -12.27 -1.16
N VAL A 78 -16.98 -12.08 -0.77
CA VAL A 78 -16.31 -10.77 -0.89
C VAL A 78 -16.40 -10.25 -2.33
N PHE A 79 -16.15 -11.09 -3.33
CA PHE A 79 -16.11 -10.69 -4.74
C PHE A 79 -17.49 -10.73 -5.39
N GLN A 80 -18.36 -11.69 -5.02
CA GLN A 80 -19.72 -11.79 -5.57
C GLN A 80 -20.64 -10.65 -5.12
N ASN A 81 -20.48 -10.19 -3.88
CA ASN A 81 -21.33 -9.16 -3.29
C ASN A 81 -20.74 -7.76 -3.44
N THR A 82 -19.55 -7.59 -4.01
CA THR A 82 -18.95 -6.26 -4.26
C THR A 82 -18.80 -5.98 -5.75
N PRO A 83 -19.03 -4.74 -6.20
CA PRO A 83 -18.76 -4.35 -7.59
C PRO A 83 -17.33 -4.66 -8.01
N TYR A 84 -17.17 -5.26 -9.19
CA TYR A 84 -15.86 -5.64 -9.75
C TYR A 84 -14.89 -4.45 -9.84
N ILE A 85 -15.38 -3.25 -10.16
CA ILE A 85 -14.54 -2.04 -10.26
C ILE A 85 -13.91 -1.66 -8.91
N LEU A 86 -14.60 -1.86 -7.79
CA LEU A 86 -14.09 -1.51 -6.47
C LEU A 86 -13.02 -2.51 -6.00
N THR A 87 -13.23 -3.79 -6.27
CA THR A 87 -12.24 -4.82 -5.97
C THR A 87 -11.02 -4.68 -6.87
N PHE A 88 -11.19 -4.39 -8.16
CA PHE A 88 -10.10 -4.01 -9.06
C PHE A 88 -9.29 -2.83 -8.49
N LEU A 89 -9.94 -1.73 -8.12
CA LEU A 89 -9.27 -0.54 -7.57
C LEU A 89 -8.53 -0.83 -6.26
N MET A 90 -9.11 -1.64 -5.37
CA MET A 90 -8.46 -2.08 -4.13
C MET A 90 -7.13 -2.78 -4.42
N PHE A 91 -7.13 -3.79 -5.29
CA PHE A 91 -5.91 -4.51 -5.64
C PHE A 91 -4.92 -3.63 -6.41
N PHE A 92 -5.41 -2.79 -7.32
CA PHE A 92 -4.56 -1.98 -8.19
C PHE A 92 -3.80 -0.93 -7.39
N ILE A 93 -4.52 -0.17 -6.57
CA ILE A 93 -3.95 0.90 -5.76
C ILE A 93 -3.00 0.31 -4.71
N SER A 94 -3.34 -0.82 -4.08
CA SER A 94 -2.47 -1.47 -3.10
C SER A 94 -1.22 -2.09 -3.71
N SER A 95 -1.33 -2.71 -4.90
CA SER A 95 -0.18 -3.26 -5.63
C SER A 95 0.77 -2.15 -6.08
N TYR A 96 0.23 -1.08 -6.63
CA TYR A 96 1.02 0.07 -7.07
C TYR A 96 1.68 0.79 -5.88
N SER A 97 0.98 0.89 -4.75
CA SER A 97 1.50 1.43 -3.49
C SER A 97 2.70 0.62 -2.99
N MET A 98 2.63 -0.71 -3.03
CA MET A 98 3.79 -1.57 -2.73
C MET A 98 4.94 -1.41 -3.73
N ALA A 99 4.64 -1.21 -5.02
CA ALA A 99 5.68 -0.92 -6.01
C ALA A 99 6.41 0.41 -5.73
N MET A 100 5.71 1.44 -5.23
CA MET A 100 6.36 2.69 -4.80
C MET A 100 7.26 2.49 -3.59
N VAL A 101 6.88 1.62 -2.65
CA VAL A 101 7.76 1.24 -1.53
C VAL A 101 9.02 0.51 -2.03
N ALA A 102 8.92 -0.25 -3.13
CA ALA A 102 10.09 -0.84 -3.79
C ALA A 102 11.06 0.24 -4.31
N PHE A 103 10.53 1.30 -4.95
CA PHE A 103 11.36 2.42 -5.42
C PHE A 103 12.07 3.11 -4.26
N ILE A 104 11.37 3.38 -3.16
CA ILE A 104 11.98 3.97 -1.95
C ILE A 104 13.10 3.05 -1.45
N SER A 105 12.84 1.75 -1.32
CA SER A 105 13.83 0.77 -0.86
C SER A 105 15.09 0.80 -1.73
N VAL A 106 14.93 0.82 -3.05
CA VAL A 106 16.06 0.85 -4.01
C VAL A 106 16.87 2.14 -3.89
N THR A 107 16.23 3.30 -3.68
CA THR A 107 16.97 4.57 -3.53
C THR A 107 17.89 4.60 -2.31
N LEU A 108 17.54 3.87 -1.25
CA LEU A 108 18.28 3.84 0.02
C LEU A 108 19.46 2.85 0.01
N MET A 109 19.36 1.77 -0.77
CA MET A 109 20.33 0.68 -0.72
C MET A 109 21.54 0.93 -1.62
N THR A 110 22.69 0.34 -1.30
CA THR A 110 23.89 0.48 -2.13
C THR A 110 24.12 -0.70 -3.06
N ASP A 111 23.94 -1.91 -2.52
CA ASP A 111 24.31 -3.17 -3.15
C ASP A 111 23.11 -4.14 -3.16
N GLU A 112 23.07 -5.07 -4.11
CA GLU A 112 22.02 -6.08 -4.26
C GLU A 112 21.87 -6.89 -2.97
N LYS A 113 22.98 -7.34 -2.36
CA LYS A 113 22.94 -8.13 -1.12
C LYS A 113 22.21 -7.40 0.01
N SER A 114 22.52 -6.12 0.22
CA SER A 114 21.89 -5.30 1.26
C SER A 114 20.40 -5.06 0.93
N GLY A 115 20.09 -4.78 -0.34
CA GLY A 115 18.72 -4.56 -0.77
C GLY A 115 17.83 -5.81 -0.74
N GLN A 116 18.39 -7.00 -0.93
CA GLN A 116 17.66 -8.26 -0.74
C GLN A 116 17.33 -8.50 0.74
N ILE A 117 18.26 -8.22 1.67
CA ILE A 117 17.99 -8.30 3.12
C ILE A 117 16.87 -7.34 3.51
N LEU A 118 16.91 -6.10 3.03
CA LEU A 118 15.83 -5.13 3.27
C LEU A 118 14.49 -5.61 2.69
N SER A 119 14.51 -6.16 1.48
CA SER A 119 13.29 -6.67 0.83
C SER A 119 12.63 -7.77 1.66
N TYR A 120 13.41 -8.72 2.19
CA TYR A 120 12.90 -9.74 3.09
C TYR A 120 12.36 -9.16 4.41
N ALA A 121 13.02 -8.15 4.97
CA ALA A 121 12.55 -7.48 6.19
C ALA A 121 11.20 -6.77 5.97
N VAL A 122 11.02 -6.07 4.84
CA VAL A 122 9.76 -5.39 4.49
C VAL A 122 8.64 -6.39 4.24
N ILE A 123 8.91 -7.48 3.53
CA ILE A 123 7.93 -8.55 3.32
C ILE A 123 7.51 -9.18 4.65
N LEU A 124 8.47 -9.53 5.51
CA LEU A 124 8.20 -10.12 6.82
C LEU A 124 7.36 -9.17 7.69
N MET A 125 7.73 -7.89 7.76
CA MET A 125 6.98 -6.88 8.51
C MET A 125 5.55 -6.73 7.98
N SER A 126 5.37 -6.75 6.67
CA SER A 126 4.05 -6.66 6.04
C SER A 126 3.19 -7.90 6.33
N VAL A 127 3.77 -9.09 6.27
CA VAL A 127 3.06 -10.35 6.60
C VAL A 127 2.68 -10.38 8.08
N LEU A 128 3.59 -10.02 8.99
CA LEU A 128 3.29 -9.95 10.42
C LEU A 128 2.15 -8.97 10.71
N MET A 129 2.19 -7.80 10.06
CA MET A 129 1.12 -6.81 10.15
C MET A 129 -0.22 -7.39 9.69
N LEU A 130 -0.26 -8.11 8.57
CA LEU A 130 -1.49 -8.72 8.05
C LEU A 130 -2.02 -9.86 8.91
N ILE A 131 -1.14 -10.64 9.57
CA ILE A 131 -1.56 -11.70 10.49
C ILE A 131 -2.25 -11.07 11.71
N ILE A 132 -1.59 -10.10 12.35
CA ILE A 132 -2.09 -9.42 13.55
C ILE A 132 -3.39 -8.65 13.24
N LEU A 133 -3.45 -8.02 12.07
CA LEU A 133 -4.56 -7.16 11.64
C LEU A 133 -5.49 -7.84 10.64
N SER A 134 -5.53 -9.17 10.64
CA SER A 134 -6.40 -9.94 9.74
C SER A 134 -7.88 -9.67 10.03
N ASN A 135 -8.25 -9.58 11.31
CA ASN A 135 -9.62 -9.36 11.73
C ASN A 135 -9.99 -7.85 11.75
N PRO A 136 -11.03 -7.41 11.02
CA PRO A 136 -11.44 -6.00 10.97
C PRO A 136 -11.82 -5.41 12.34
N LEU A 137 -12.43 -6.21 13.23
CA LEU A 137 -12.79 -5.73 14.58
C LEU A 137 -11.57 -5.42 15.43
N THR A 138 -10.49 -6.19 15.27
CA THR A 138 -9.21 -5.94 15.95
C THR A 138 -8.62 -4.60 15.49
N ILE A 139 -8.68 -4.31 14.19
CA ILE A 139 -8.23 -3.00 13.66
C ILE A 139 -9.03 -1.87 14.31
N TYR A 140 -10.36 -2.01 14.36
CA TYR A 140 -11.22 -0.95 14.90
C TYR A 140 -10.98 -0.72 16.39
N PHE A 141 -10.76 -1.80 17.13
CA PHE A 141 -10.51 -1.75 18.57
C PHE A 141 -9.17 -1.09 18.92
N ILE A 142 -8.12 -1.39 18.15
CA ILE A 142 -6.77 -0.86 18.41
C ILE A 142 -6.63 0.59 17.91
N PHE A 143 -7.07 0.89 16.69
CA PHE A 143 -6.73 2.14 16.00
C PHE A 143 -7.87 3.18 15.97
N PHE A 144 -9.13 2.75 16.05
CA PHE A 144 -10.30 3.63 15.80
C PHE A 144 -11.25 3.75 17.00
N ASN A 145 -10.77 3.32 18.18
CA ASN A 145 -11.51 3.39 19.42
C ASN A 145 -11.51 4.82 20.00
N SER A 146 -12.69 5.35 20.32
CA SER A 146 -12.86 6.71 20.89
C SER A 146 -12.27 6.86 22.29
N GLY A 147 -12.14 5.76 23.04
CA GLY A 147 -11.51 5.74 24.37
C GLY A 147 -9.97 5.68 24.34
N SER A 148 -9.35 5.69 23.15
CA SER A 148 -7.89 5.62 23.02
C SER A 148 -7.22 6.96 23.33
N LYS A 149 -5.99 6.90 23.86
CA LYS A 149 -5.17 8.09 24.13
C LYS A 149 -4.75 8.76 22.82
N GLU A 150 -4.50 10.07 22.85
CA GLU A 150 -4.12 10.85 21.65
C GLU A 150 -2.89 10.29 20.91
N TRP A 151 -1.92 9.70 21.61
CA TRP A 151 -0.76 9.08 20.96
C TRP A 151 -1.13 7.95 19.98
N VAL A 152 -2.24 7.24 20.26
CA VAL A 152 -2.75 6.17 19.39
C VAL A 152 -3.21 6.73 18.05
N LYS A 153 -3.77 7.95 18.03
CA LYS A 153 -4.18 8.61 16.79
C LYS A 153 -2.97 8.92 15.91
N TYR A 154 -1.86 9.39 16.48
CA TYR A 154 -0.61 9.61 15.73
C TYR A 154 -0.02 8.30 15.19
N VAL A 155 -0.02 7.23 15.99
CA VAL A 155 0.41 5.90 15.53
C VAL A 155 -0.51 5.40 14.42
N THR A 156 -1.82 5.65 14.50
CA THR A 156 -2.78 5.32 13.44
C THR A 156 -2.45 6.04 12.14
N GLN A 157 -2.12 7.34 12.19
CA GLN A 157 -1.70 8.07 10.99
C GLN A 157 -0.42 7.47 10.38
N LEU A 158 0.54 7.04 11.20
CA LEU A 158 1.75 6.36 10.72
C LEU A 158 1.42 5.02 10.04
N PHE A 159 0.52 4.23 10.64
CA PHE A 159 0.09 2.96 10.07
C PHE A 159 -0.68 3.16 8.77
N LEU A 160 -1.48 4.22 8.65
CA LEU A 160 -2.14 4.62 7.40
C LEU A 160 -1.15 5.02 6.31
N CYS A 161 0.12 5.27 6.61
CA CYS A 161 1.18 5.44 5.61
C CYS A 161 1.81 4.12 5.14
N ILE A 162 1.36 2.97 5.64
CA ILE A 162 1.91 1.64 5.28
C ILE A 162 0.91 0.93 4.35
N PRO A 163 1.33 0.46 3.14
CA PRO A 163 0.40 -0.12 2.17
C PRO A 163 -0.33 -1.37 2.67
N SER A 164 0.35 -2.24 3.44
CA SER A 164 -0.25 -3.46 4.01
C SER A 164 -1.37 -3.16 5.01
N PHE A 165 -1.22 -2.09 5.80
CA PHE A 165 -2.28 -1.63 6.70
C PHE A 165 -3.51 -1.14 5.93
N ASN A 166 -3.28 -0.30 4.93
CA ASN A 166 -4.35 0.26 4.11
C ASN A 166 -5.13 -0.84 3.40
N PHE A 167 -4.45 -1.85 2.88
CA PHE A 167 -5.12 -3.01 2.28
C PHE A 167 -5.92 -3.81 3.30
N ALA A 168 -5.36 -4.09 4.48
CA ALA A 168 -6.09 -4.79 5.54
C ALA A 168 -7.36 -4.04 5.96
N LEU A 169 -7.27 -2.72 6.08
CA LEU A 169 -8.41 -1.87 6.43
C LEU A 169 -9.46 -1.84 5.31
N LEU A 170 -9.07 -1.64 4.05
CA LEU A 170 -9.98 -1.65 2.90
C LEU A 170 -10.66 -3.02 2.74
N PHE A 171 -9.86 -4.09 2.69
CA PHE A 171 -10.38 -5.45 2.57
C PHE A 171 -11.32 -5.78 3.73
N GLY A 172 -10.98 -5.36 4.94
CA GLY A 172 -11.81 -5.56 6.13
C GLY A 172 -13.17 -4.87 6.04
N GLN A 173 -13.23 -3.67 5.44
CA GLN A 173 -14.51 -2.99 5.20
C GLN A 173 -15.35 -3.67 4.14
N PHE A 174 -14.76 -4.07 3.01
CA PHE A 174 -15.46 -4.86 2.00
C PHE A 174 -15.97 -6.18 2.57
N ALA A 175 -15.12 -6.90 3.30
CA ALA A 175 -15.47 -8.17 3.95
C ALA A 175 -16.58 -8.00 4.98
N ARG A 176 -16.60 -6.90 5.73
CA ARG A 176 -17.67 -6.62 6.70
C ARG A 176 -19.02 -6.44 6.01
N ILE A 177 -19.09 -5.77 4.86
CA ILE A 177 -20.36 -5.60 4.14
C ILE A 177 -20.76 -6.89 3.42
N ALA A 178 -19.81 -7.49 2.70
CA ALA A 178 -20.06 -8.57 1.76
C ALA A 178 -20.18 -9.97 2.40
N CYS A 179 -19.46 -10.24 3.48
CA CYS A 179 -19.40 -11.55 4.13
C CYS A 179 -20.17 -11.59 5.44
N ASN A 180 -20.47 -12.82 5.87
CA ASN A 180 -20.98 -13.03 7.22
C ASN A 180 -19.88 -12.69 8.23
N HIS A 181 -20.17 -11.72 9.08
CA HIS A 181 -19.24 -11.16 10.06
C HIS A 181 -19.88 -11.13 11.44
N PHE A 182 -19.05 -10.96 12.46
CA PHE A 182 -19.50 -10.85 13.84
C PHE A 182 -19.82 -9.40 14.17
N ASP A 183 -21.01 -9.14 14.73
CA ASP A 183 -21.36 -7.85 15.28
C ASP A 183 -20.89 -7.77 16.74
N GLY A 184 -19.97 -6.87 17.01
CA GLY A 184 -19.37 -6.67 18.33
C GLY A 184 -20.30 -6.07 19.37
N GLU A 185 -21.43 -5.47 18.98
CA GLU A 185 -22.42 -4.91 19.91
C GLU A 185 -23.45 -5.96 20.33
N LYS A 186 -24.05 -6.62 19.34
CA LYS A 186 -25.10 -7.62 19.54
C LYS A 186 -24.57 -9.02 19.87
N MET A 187 -23.25 -9.21 19.80
CA MET A 187 -22.56 -10.50 20.02
C MET A 187 -23.15 -11.64 19.16
N MET A 188 -23.61 -11.30 17.96
CA MET A 188 -24.25 -12.24 17.04
C MET A 188 -23.62 -12.15 15.65
N GLN A 189 -23.69 -13.26 14.90
CA GLN A 189 -23.25 -13.28 13.52
C GLN A 189 -24.33 -12.63 12.64
N VAL A 190 -23.93 -11.63 11.86
CA VAL A 190 -24.79 -10.94 10.89
C VAL A 190 -24.47 -11.45 9.50
N SER A 191 -25.50 -11.63 8.68
CA SER A 191 -25.36 -12.06 7.28
C SER A 191 -24.81 -10.92 6.42
N GLY A 192 -23.90 -11.25 5.51
CA GLY A 192 -23.40 -10.30 4.53
C GLY A 192 -24.50 -9.86 3.56
N ARG A 193 -24.39 -8.64 3.05
CA ARG A 193 -25.29 -8.07 2.04
C ARG A 193 -24.54 -7.68 0.77
N LYS A 194 -25.27 -7.40 -0.30
CA LYS A 194 -24.68 -6.79 -1.50
C LYS A 194 -24.27 -5.34 -1.20
N PHE A 195 -23.10 -4.98 -1.72
CA PHE A 195 -22.51 -3.66 -1.55
C PHE A 195 -23.28 -2.63 -2.38
N GLU A 196 -23.64 -1.52 -1.76
CA GLU A 196 -24.31 -0.38 -2.40
C GLU A 196 -23.33 0.79 -2.56
N TRP A 197 -23.53 1.64 -3.55
CA TRP A 197 -22.63 2.77 -3.80
C TRP A 197 -22.58 3.77 -2.64
N GLU A 198 -23.64 3.84 -1.83
CA GLU A 198 -23.70 4.67 -0.63
C GLU A 198 -22.72 4.21 0.46
N ASP A 199 -22.42 2.90 0.50
CA ASP A 199 -21.47 2.31 1.47
C ASP A 199 -20.04 2.85 1.28
N LEU A 200 -19.72 3.43 0.13
CA LEU A 200 -18.41 4.05 -0.10
C LEU A 200 -18.15 5.26 0.78
N TYR A 201 -19.21 6.02 1.07
CA TYR A 201 -19.11 7.30 1.76
C TYR A 201 -19.43 7.18 3.24
N ILE A 202 -20.08 6.09 3.66
CA ILE A 202 -20.47 5.85 5.04
C ILE A 202 -19.36 5.06 5.75
N GLY A 203 -18.72 5.68 6.74
CA GLY A 203 -17.74 5.04 7.60
C GLY A 203 -18.40 4.08 8.61
N PRO A 204 -17.82 2.89 8.89
CA PRO A 204 -18.33 2.01 9.92
C PRO A 204 -18.29 2.68 11.31
N THR A 205 -19.46 2.80 11.92
CA THR A 205 -19.62 3.27 13.31
C THR A 205 -20.37 2.23 14.12
N GLY A 206 -20.02 2.11 15.40
CA GLY A 206 -20.74 1.22 16.32
C GLY A 206 -20.11 1.24 17.70
N LYS A 207 -20.58 0.35 18.57
CA LYS A 207 -19.99 0.13 19.89
C LYS A 207 -19.41 -1.27 19.98
N PHE A 208 -18.33 -1.41 20.74
CA PHE A 208 -17.89 -2.72 21.18
C PHE A 208 -18.78 -3.22 22.33
N HIS A 209 -18.73 -4.51 22.63
CA HIS A 209 -19.41 -5.10 23.79
C HIS A 209 -19.07 -4.38 25.11
N THR A 210 -17.88 -3.80 25.21
CA THR A 210 -17.44 -2.96 26.33
C THR A 210 -18.14 -1.61 26.43
N GLY A 211 -19.05 -1.28 25.51
CA GLY A 211 -19.78 -0.01 25.43
C GLY A 211 -19.00 1.12 24.76
N ILE A 212 -17.74 0.88 24.39
CA ILE A 212 -16.87 1.92 23.84
C ILE A 212 -17.16 2.13 22.35
N PRO A 213 -17.44 3.37 21.88
CA PRO A 213 -17.73 3.64 20.49
C PRO A 213 -16.46 3.68 19.62
N TYR A 214 -16.58 3.27 18.35
CA TYR A 214 -15.55 3.41 17.33
C TYR A 214 -16.05 4.20 16.12
N TYR A 215 -15.14 4.95 15.50
CA TYR A 215 -15.39 5.69 14.27
C TYR A 215 -14.27 5.39 13.27
N VAL A 216 -14.62 4.68 12.19
CA VAL A 216 -13.68 4.26 11.15
C VAL A 216 -13.91 5.13 9.91
N PRO A 217 -12.85 5.60 9.23
CA PRO A 217 -12.98 6.36 7.99
C PRO A 217 -13.74 5.56 6.92
N SER A 218 -14.44 6.25 6.03
CA SER A 218 -15.14 5.62 4.92
C SER A 218 -14.18 5.02 3.89
N ILE A 219 -14.67 4.09 3.07
CA ILE A 219 -13.88 3.46 2.00
C ILE A 219 -13.31 4.53 1.06
N PHE A 220 -14.11 5.55 0.73
CA PHE A 220 -13.69 6.68 -0.09
C PHE A 220 -12.54 7.48 0.54
N GLU A 221 -12.62 7.76 1.84
CA GLU A 221 -11.55 8.46 2.55
C GLU A 221 -10.26 7.62 2.55
N ILE A 222 -10.34 6.31 2.73
CA ILE A 222 -9.18 5.42 2.70
C ILE A 222 -8.56 5.40 1.29
N PHE A 223 -9.36 5.28 0.22
CA PHE A 223 -8.84 5.39 -1.14
C PHE A 223 -8.12 6.72 -1.38
N THR A 224 -8.71 7.82 -0.95
CA THR A 224 -8.12 9.16 -1.05
C THR A 224 -6.79 9.24 -0.29
N ARG A 225 -6.72 8.67 0.92
CA ARG A 225 -5.49 8.60 1.71
C ARG A 225 -4.40 7.78 1.01
N ILE A 226 -4.73 6.66 0.38
CA ILE A 226 -3.73 5.89 -0.36
C ILE A 226 -3.22 6.67 -1.59
N LEU A 227 -4.10 7.39 -2.29
CA LEU A 227 -3.68 8.28 -3.38
C LEU A 227 -2.72 9.39 -2.90
N LEU A 228 -3.00 10.00 -1.74
CA LEU A 228 -2.09 10.96 -1.12
C LEU A 228 -0.75 10.30 -0.73
N ASN A 229 -0.77 9.07 -0.20
CA ASN A 229 0.45 8.32 0.09
C ASN A 229 1.27 8.04 -1.16
N LEU A 230 0.65 7.74 -2.30
CA LEU A 230 1.36 7.55 -3.57
C LEU A 230 2.13 8.81 -3.98
N LEU A 231 1.50 9.98 -3.86
CA LEU A 231 2.16 11.27 -4.11
C LEU A 231 3.32 11.50 -3.13
N MET A 232 3.09 11.22 -1.85
CA MET A 232 4.13 11.30 -0.82
C MET A 232 5.32 10.39 -1.16
N TYR A 233 5.08 9.14 -1.54
CA TYR A 233 6.13 8.19 -1.90
C TYR A 233 6.94 8.69 -3.10
N TRP A 234 6.29 9.27 -4.11
CA TRP A 234 7.00 9.88 -5.24
C TRP A 234 7.95 11.00 -4.83
N VAL A 235 7.50 11.89 -3.92
CA VAL A 235 8.35 12.95 -3.37
C VAL A 235 9.55 12.35 -2.62
N VAL A 236 9.32 11.30 -1.84
CA VAL A 236 10.37 10.59 -1.08
C VAL A 236 11.39 9.93 -2.01
N VAL A 237 10.94 9.22 -3.06
CA VAL A 237 11.80 8.62 -4.08
C VAL A 237 12.65 9.70 -4.75
N TRP A 238 12.01 10.79 -5.21
CA TRP A 238 12.70 11.89 -5.87
C TRP A 238 13.75 12.52 -4.94
N TYR A 239 13.43 12.73 -3.68
CA TYR A 239 14.34 13.32 -2.69
C TYR A 239 15.57 12.42 -2.45
N PHE A 240 15.36 11.14 -2.13
CA PHE A 240 16.46 10.21 -1.86
C PHE A 240 17.30 9.88 -3.09
N ASP A 241 16.71 9.92 -4.29
CA ASP A 241 17.44 9.75 -5.54
C ASP A 241 18.52 10.82 -5.77
N HIS A 242 18.31 12.04 -5.28
CA HIS A 242 19.28 13.14 -5.41
C HIS A 242 20.30 13.20 -4.27
N ILE A 243 19.93 12.70 -3.09
CA ILE A 243 20.76 12.79 -1.88
C ILE A 243 21.69 11.60 -1.73
N MET A 244 21.31 10.41 -2.20
CA MET A 244 22.18 9.25 -2.04
C MET A 244 23.23 9.20 -3.16
N PRO A 245 24.55 9.19 -2.82
CA PRO A 245 25.63 9.27 -3.81
C PRO A 245 25.60 8.13 -4.81
N ASN A 246 25.17 6.95 -4.36
CA ASN A 246 25.19 5.72 -5.16
C ASN A 246 24.17 5.72 -6.31
N ASN A 247 23.19 6.62 -6.31
CA ASN A 247 22.15 6.64 -7.33
C ASN A 247 22.59 7.32 -8.64
N ARG A 248 23.41 8.38 -8.53
CA ARG A 248 23.78 9.25 -9.66
C ARG A 248 25.29 9.48 -9.79
N GLY A 249 26.10 8.97 -8.86
CA GLY A 249 27.53 9.27 -8.77
C GLY A 249 27.85 10.71 -8.35
N ARG A 250 26.83 11.54 -8.08
CA ARG A 250 26.94 12.90 -7.56
C ARG A 250 25.86 13.11 -6.50
N THR A 251 26.24 13.82 -5.44
CA THR A 251 25.40 14.10 -4.28
C THR A 251 24.96 15.55 -4.29
N HIS A 252 23.66 15.79 -4.14
CA HIS A 252 23.14 17.13 -3.88
C HIS A 252 23.10 17.43 -2.37
N LYS A 253 23.18 18.72 -1.99
CA LYS A 253 22.97 19.16 -0.60
C LYS A 253 21.53 18.86 -0.16
N ALA A 254 21.28 18.65 1.13
CA ALA A 254 19.95 18.27 1.64
C ALA A 254 18.81 19.21 1.21
N LEU A 255 19.06 20.52 1.14
CA LEU A 255 18.09 21.53 0.70
C LEU A 255 18.26 21.95 -0.76
N PHE A 256 18.65 21.02 -1.65
CA PHE A 256 18.92 21.33 -3.06
C PHE A 256 17.72 21.92 -3.79
N PHE A 257 16.51 21.49 -3.43
CA PHE A 257 15.26 21.91 -4.07
C PHE A 257 14.92 23.39 -3.81
N LEU A 258 15.53 24.03 -2.80
CA LEU A 258 15.38 25.46 -2.53
C LEU A 258 16.37 26.31 -3.33
N GLN A 259 17.36 25.71 -3.97
CA GLN A 259 18.40 26.44 -4.70
C GLN A 259 17.93 26.74 -6.13
N PRO A 260 17.90 28.01 -6.57
CA PRO A 260 17.49 28.37 -7.94
C PRO A 260 18.34 27.70 -9.01
N THR A 261 19.61 27.43 -8.70
CA THR A 261 20.56 26.74 -9.60
C THR A 261 20.17 25.30 -9.93
N TYR A 262 19.32 24.67 -9.11
CA TYR A 262 18.79 23.34 -9.40
C TYR A 262 17.71 23.39 -10.49
N TRP A 263 16.83 24.40 -10.45
CA TRP A 263 15.69 24.53 -11.37
C TRP A 263 16.06 25.21 -12.69
N PHE A 264 16.90 26.24 -12.63
CA PHE A 264 17.23 27.08 -13.78
C PHE A 264 18.65 26.84 -14.32
N GLY A 265 19.36 25.86 -13.75
CA GLY A 265 20.77 25.62 -14.07
C GLY A 265 21.69 26.72 -13.54
N ARG A 266 23.00 26.55 -13.75
CA ARG A 266 23.92 27.68 -13.64
C ARG A 266 23.79 28.49 -14.94
N CYS A 267 23.34 29.74 -14.84
CA CYS A 267 23.66 30.74 -15.85
C CYS A 267 25.18 30.90 -15.91
#